data_AF-A0A1F4RMU5-F1
#
_entry.id   AF-A0A1F4RMU5-F1
#
_cell.length_a   1.000
_cell.length_b   1.000
_cell.length_c   1.000
_cell.angle_alpha   90.00
_cell.angle_beta   90.00
_cell.angle_gamma   90.00
#
_symmetry.space_group_name_H-M   'P 1'
#
loop_
_entity.id
_entity.type
_entity.pdbx_description
1 polymer ?
#
loop_
_entity_poly.entity_id
_entity_poly.type
_entity_poly.pdbx_seq_one_letter_code
_entity_poly.pdbx_strand_id
1 'polypeptide(L)'
;MQKFCSWYKPILTDSGGYQIFSLADFNKITAEGFHFKSHLDGSKHFFTPEKVIGIQRDLGADIMMVLDECAPYPCDYDYARKAQVLTFEWAKKSQDAYNSSSNPHGFQQALFAIVQGSIYEDVRRESAEQLIELDFAGYAIGGLSVGEPKEIMHNITALCTNILPKEKPRYLMGVGKPEDLVHSVDKGIDMFDCIIPTRNGRNGTVYAMDGPMAIKNARYRDDLTPLDEHCQCYTCRNFTRAYLRHLYIAKEILVLRLLSYHNLFFYM
;
A
#
# COMPACT_ATOMS: atom_id res chain seq x y z
N MET A 1 1.65 -18.91 1.56
CA MET A 1 1.16 -18.09 0.42
C MET A 1 1.94 -18.34 -0.87
N GLN A 2 3.28 -18.21 -0.88
CA GLN A 2 4.12 -18.35 -2.09
C GLN A 2 3.78 -19.55 -3.00
N LYS A 3 3.69 -20.77 -2.44
CA LYS A 3 3.29 -21.97 -3.20
C LYS A 3 1.86 -21.92 -3.74
N PHE A 4 0.93 -21.29 -3.00
CA PHE A 4 -0.48 -21.21 -3.37
C PHE A 4 -0.70 -20.29 -4.56
N CYS A 5 -0.02 -19.14 -4.61
CA CYS A 5 -0.11 -18.19 -5.73
C CYS A 5 0.98 -18.37 -6.81
N SER A 6 1.86 -19.38 -6.66
CA SER A 6 3.01 -19.62 -7.55
C SER A 6 3.97 -18.42 -7.67
N TRP A 7 4.13 -17.64 -6.61
CA TRP A 7 5.10 -16.54 -6.50
C TRP A 7 6.20 -16.92 -5.51
N TYR A 8 7.40 -17.17 -6.01
CA TYR A 8 8.54 -17.65 -5.23
C TYR A 8 9.55 -16.55 -4.88
N LYS A 9 9.08 -15.31 -4.80
CA LYS A 9 9.84 -14.13 -4.39
C LYS A 9 9.21 -13.54 -3.12
N PRO A 10 9.86 -12.55 -2.48
CA PRO A 10 9.33 -11.95 -1.27
C PRO A 10 7.90 -11.40 -1.42
N ILE A 11 7.12 -11.52 -0.34
CA ILE A 11 5.75 -11.02 -0.20
C ILE A 11 5.67 -10.18 1.08
N LEU A 12 5.17 -8.95 0.96
CA LEU A 12 4.72 -8.15 2.10
C LEU A 12 3.21 -8.38 2.28
N THR A 13 2.77 -8.59 3.53
CA THR A 13 1.35 -8.65 3.89
C THR A 13 0.98 -7.44 4.73
N ASP A 14 -0.09 -6.73 4.34
CA ASP A 14 -0.70 -5.75 5.23
C ASP A 14 -1.37 -6.42 6.44
N SER A 15 -1.73 -5.60 7.43
CA SER A 15 -2.38 -6.04 8.67
C SER A 15 -3.90 -6.18 8.54
N GLY A 16 -4.49 -5.72 7.44
CA GLY A 16 -5.93 -5.61 7.23
C GLY A 16 -6.63 -4.42 7.91
N GLY A 17 -5.93 -3.59 8.69
CA GLY A 17 -6.52 -2.46 9.42
C GLY A 17 -7.22 -1.45 8.50
N TYR A 18 -6.56 -1.08 7.40
CA TYR A 18 -7.13 -0.17 6.39
C TYR A 18 -8.32 -0.77 5.62
N GLN A 19 -8.29 -2.07 5.32
CA GLN A 19 -9.39 -2.77 4.65
C GLN A 19 -10.63 -2.81 5.54
N ILE A 20 -10.44 -3.05 6.84
CA ILE A 20 -11.54 -2.96 7.80
C ILE A 20 -12.10 -1.55 7.77
N PHE A 21 -11.27 -0.51 7.92
CA PHE A 21 -11.67 0.89 7.83
C PHE A 21 -12.47 1.23 6.55
N SER A 22 -12.03 0.73 5.38
CA SER A 22 -12.60 1.12 4.08
C SER A 22 -13.78 0.28 3.58
N LEU A 23 -13.96 -0.96 4.04
CA LEU A 23 -14.92 -1.91 3.44
C LEU A 23 -16.17 -2.21 4.28
N ALA A 24 -16.25 -1.76 5.52
CA ALA A 24 -17.32 -2.21 6.42
C ALA A 24 -18.15 -1.06 7.01
N ASP A 25 -19.45 -1.08 6.69
CA ASP A 25 -20.48 -0.20 7.26
C ASP A 25 -20.61 -0.36 8.80
N PHE A 26 -20.10 -1.46 9.36
CA PHE A 26 -20.16 -1.78 10.78
C PHE A 26 -18.80 -2.25 11.30
N ASN A 27 -17.99 -1.28 11.70
CA ASN A 27 -16.76 -1.49 12.43
C ASN A 27 -16.90 -1.00 13.86
N LYS A 28 -16.39 -1.78 14.81
CA LYS A 28 -16.19 -1.32 16.19
C LYS A 28 -14.73 -1.51 16.57
N ILE A 29 -14.09 -0.39 16.85
CA ILE A 29 -12.72 -0.31 17.37
C ILE A 29 -12.80 -0.41 18.89
N THR A 30 -12.00 -1.29 19.49
CA THR A 30 -11.80 -1.38 20.93
C THR A 30 -10.32 -1.41 21.25
N ALA A 31 -9.93 -1.32 22.53
CA ALA A 31 -8.52 -1.40 22.93
C ALA A 31 -7.87 -2.75 22.55
N GLU A 32 -8.68 -3.80 22.39
CA GLU A 32 -8.27 -5.16 22.06
C GLU A 32 -8.15 -5.41 20.55
N GLY A 33 -8.84 -4.65 19.70
CA GLY A 33 -8.83 -4.89 18.26
C GLY A 33 -10.05 -4.36 17.50
N PHE A 34 -10.24 -4.89 16.28
CA PHE A 34 -11.35 -4.55 15.40
C PHE A 34 -12.40 -5.64 15.35
N HIS A 35 -13.65 -5.29 15.63
CA HIS A 35 -14.81 -6.08 15.25
C HIS A 35 -15.34 -5.59 13.91
N PHE A 36 -15.55 -6.50 12.97
CA PHE A 36 -16.10 -6.19 11.67
C PHE A 36 -16.99 -7.32 11.14
N LYS A 37 -17.79 -7.00 10.14
CA LYS A 37 -18.54 -7.99 9.36
C LYS A 37 -17.89 -8.19 8.01
N SER A 38 -17.76 -9.45 7.61
CA SER A 38 -17.35 -9.82 6.26
C SER A 38 -18.33 -9.24 5.23
N HIS A 39 -17.80 -8.57 4.20
CA HIS A 39 -18.59 -8.06 3.08
C HIS A 39 -19.04 -9.18 2.12
N LEU A 40 -18.51 -10.40 2.27
CA LEU A 40 -18.82 -11.54 1.43
C LEU A 40 -20.10 -12.28 1.89
N ASP A 41 -20.23 -12.48 3.20
CA ASP A 41 -21.28 -13.32 3.79
C ASP A 41 -21.91 -12.75 5.08
N GLY A 42 -21.46 -11.58 5.55
CA GLY A 42 -21.96 -10.93 6.76
C GLY A 42 -21.48 -11.57 8.07
N SER A 43 -20.61 -12.57 8.02
CA SER A 43 -20.06 -13.23 9.21
C SER A 43 -19.24 -12.26 10.06
N LYS A 44 -19.29 -12.44 11.38
CA LYS A 44 -18.62 -11.53 12.34
C LYS A 44 -17.21 -12.03 12.60
N HIS A 45 -16.25 -11.11 12.47
CA HIS A 45 -14.85 -11.36 12.75
C HIS A 45 -14.32 -10.37 13.78
N PHE A 46 -13.29 -10.83 14.50
CA PHE A 46 -12.55 -10.02 15.45
C PHE A 46 -11.05 -10.19 15.18
N PHE A 47 -10.36 -9.09 14.90
CA PHE A 47 -8.92 -9.02 14.64
C PHE A 47 -8.24 -8.30 15.79
N THR A 48 -7.35 -9.01 16.48
CA THR A 48 -6.43 -8.45 17.49
C THR A 48 -5.02 -8.39 16.91
N PRO A 49 -4.11 -7.59 17.48
CA PRO A 49 -2.70 -7.56 17.10
C PRO A 49 -2.09 -8.97 17.01
N GLU A 50 -2.29 -9.80 18.03
CA GLU A 50 -1.73 -11.15 18.12
C GLU A 50 -2.29 -12.08 17.04
N LYS A 51 -3.61 -11.99 16.78
CA LYS A 51 -4.25 -12.79 15.75
C LYS A 51 -3.76 -12.42 14.36
N VAL A 52 -3.59 -11.12 14.09
CA VAL A 52 -3.08 -10.63 12.81
C VAL A 52 -1.63 -11.10 12.57
N ILE A 53 -0.80 -11.08 13.62
CA ILE A 53 0.55 -11.66 13.56
C ILE A 53 0.49 -13.16 13.27
N GLY A 54 -0.38 -13.92 13.96
CA GLY A 54 -0.59 -15.35 13.70
C GLY A 54 -0.99 -15.64 12.25
N ILE A 55 -1.94 -14.87 11.69
CA ILE A 55 -2.37 -15.02 10.29
C ILE A 55 -1.20 -14.77 9.32
N GLN A 56 -0.42 -13.71 9.53
CA GLN A 56 0.72 -13.38 8.68
C GLN A 56 1.87 -14.40 8.81
N ARG A 57 2.06 -14.99 10.00
CA ARG A 57 2.92 -16.16 10.21
C ARG A 57 2.43 -17.33 9.37
N ASP A 58 1.15 -17.70 9.45
CA ASP A 58 0.59 -18.84 8.69
C ASP A 58 0.70 -18.63 7.17
N LEU A 59 0.51 -17.39 6.70
CA LEU A 59 0.68 -17.03 5.30
C LEU A 59 2.14 -17.14 4.83
N GLY A 60 3.11 -17.04 5.74
CA GLY A 60 4.53 -17.03 5.41
C GLY A 60 4.93 -15.78 4.65
N ALA A 61 4.56 -14.61 5.17
CA ALA A 61 4.95 -13.32 4.63
C ALA A 61 6.43 -13.01 4.92
N ASP A 62 7.18 -12.51 3.95
CA ASP A 62 8.56 -12.10 4.13
C ASP A 62 8.65 -10.80 4.97
N ILE A 63 7.70 -9.88 4.77
CA ILE A 63 7.52 -8.67 5.59
C ILE A 63 6.09 -8.64 6.11
N MET A 64 5.97 -8.55 7.44
CA MET A 64 4.72 -8.45 8.17
C MET A 64 4.50 -7.01 8.63
N MET A 65 3.24 -6.58 8.68
CA MET A 65 2.85 -5.27 9.20
C MET A 65 2.12 -5.41 10.53
N VAL A 66 2.41 -4.52 11.49
CA VAL A 66 1.62 -4.43 12.73
C VAL A 66 0.17 -4.00 12.44
N LEU A 67 -0.77 -4.41 13.29
CA LEU A 67 -2.12 -3.88 13.25
C LEU A 67 -2.13 -2.41 13.72
N ASP A 68 -2.82 -1.55 12.99
CA ASP A 68 -2.90 -0.11 13.24
C ASP A 68 -4.34 0.42 13.12
N GLU A 69 -4.58 1.59 13.68
CA GLU A 69 -5.79 2.37 13.43
C GLU A 69 -5.49 3.50 12.45
N CYS A 70 -5.93 3.33 11.20
CA CYS A 70 -5.85 4.38 10.19
C CYS A 70 -6.92 5.45 10.44
N ALA A 71 -6.50 6.63 10.90
CA ALA A 71 -7.40 7.76 11.05
C ALA A 71 -7.90 8.27 9.69
N PRO A 72 -9.19 8.64 9.56
CA PRO A 72 -9.71 9.23 8.33
C PRO A 72 -9.14 10.63 8.08
N TYR A 73 -9.24 11.09 6.84
CA TYR A 73 -9.04 12.50 6.52
C TYR A 73 -10.34 13.11 5.93
N PRO A 74 -10.79 14.28 6.42
CA PRO A 74 -10.29 14.99 7.60
C PRO A 74 -10.70 14.31 8.92
N CYS A 75 -9.93 14.52 9.98
CA CYS A 75 -10.30 14.18 11.35
C CYS A 75 -9.81 15.26 12.33
N ASP A 76 -10.45 15.34 13.50
CA ASP A 76 -9.98 16.24 14.56
C ASP A 76 -8.69 15.73 15.24
N TYR A 77 -8.03 16.65 15.94
CA TYR A 77 -6.77 16.36 16.63
C TYR A 77 -6.91 15.26 17.68
N ASP A 78 -7.99 15.30 18.47
CA ASP A 78 -8.23 14.35 19.55
C ASP A 78 -8.41 12.92 19.01
N TYR A 79 -9.08 12.77 17.87
CA TYR A 79 -9.23 11.50 17.18
C TYR A 79 -7.87 11.00 16.67
N ALA A 80 -7.13 11.84 15.95
CA ALA A 80 -5.81 11.46 15.43
C ALA A 80 -4.86 11.02 16.55
N ARG A 81 -4.91 11.72 17.70
CA ARG A 81 -4.13 11.39 18.88
C ARG A 81 -4.55 10.06 19.49
N LYS A 82 -5.85 9.82 19.68
CA LYS A 82 -6.37 8.53 20.19
C LYS A 82 -6.00 7.36 19.28
N ALA A 83 -6.14 7.52 17.97
CA ALA A 83 -5.79 6.50 16.99
C ALA A 83 -4.28 6.19 16.99
N GLN A 84 -3.45 7.21 17.14
CA GLN A 84 -2.00 7.04 17.27
C GLN A 84 -1.64 6.29 18.56
N VAL A 85 -2.22 6.65 19.70
CA VAL A 85 -1.99 5.95 20.98
C VAL A 85 -2.41 4.48 20.89
N LEU A 86 -3.57 4.21 20.31
CA LEU A 86 -4.04 2.83 20.10
C LEU A 86 -3.09 2.05 19.19
N THR A 87 -2.65 2.66 18.09
CA THR A 87 -1.68 2.07 17.15
C THR A 87 -0.36 1.73 17.84
N PHE A 88 0.14 2.59 18.72
CA PHE A 88 1.37 2.31 19.48
C PHE A 88 1.19 1.12 20.43
N GLU A 89 0.09 1.05 21.17
CA GLU A 89 -0.20 -0.08 22.06
C GLU A 89 -0.39 -1.39 21.29
N TRP A 90 -0.99 -1.33 20.09
CA TRP A 90 -1.09 -2.48 19.21
C TRP A 90 0.24 -2.89 18.58
N ALA A 91 1.14 -1.94 18.31
CA ALA A 91 2.49 -2.23 17.83
C ALA A 91 3.29 -3.03 18.87
N LYS A 92 3.21 -2.66 20.16
CA LYS A 92 3.81 -3.42 21.27
C LYS A 92 3.29 -4.86 21.32
N LYS A 93 1.97 -5.02 21.36
CA LYS A 93 1.32 -6.35 21.38
C LYS A 93 1.69 -7.19 20.15
N SER A 94 1.79 -6.55 18.98
CA SER A 94 2.21 -7.20 17.74
C SER A 94 3.66 -7.69 17.83
N GLN A 95 4.56 -6.89 18.39
CA GLN A 95 5.96 -7.26 18.58
C GLN A 95 6.11 -8.41 19.58
N ASP A 96 5.40 -8.35 20.71
CA ASP A 96 5.37 -9.43 21.70
C ASP A 96 4.88 -10.75 21.10
N ALA A 97 3.78 -10.70 20.33
CA ALA A 97 3.26 -11.85 19.60
C ALA A 97 4.26 -12.39 18.56
N TYR A 98 4.93 -11.49 17.83
CA TYR A 98 5.92 -11.86 16.82
C TYR A 98 7.13 -12.56 17.45
N ASN A 99 7.64 -12.03 18.57
CA ASN A 99 8.79 -12.56 19.30
C ASN A 99 8.49 -13.89 20.02
N SER A 100 7.26 -14.07 20.49
CA SER A 100 6.82 -15.31 21.16
C SER A 100 6.33 -16.40 20.20
N SER A 101 6.00 -16.04 18.95
CA SER A 101 5.55 -17.00 17.94
C SER A 101 6.70 -17.83 17.37
N SER A 102 6.47 -19.11 17.14
CA SER A 102 7.36 -19.93 16.30
C SER A 102 7.21 -19.55 14.84
N ASN A 103 8.31 -19.45 14.10
CA ASN A 103 8.28 -19.31 12.65
C ASN A 103 8.31 -20.70 11.98
N PRO A 104 7.21 -21.19 11.40
CA PRO A 104 7.18 -22.51 10.77
C PRO A 104 7.87 -22.51 9.40
N HIS A 105 8.28 -21.35 8.89
CA HIS A 105 8.91 -21.22 7.58
C HIS A 105 10.43 -21.18 7.71
N GLY A 106 11.14 -21.81 6.77
CA GLY A 106 12.60 -21.91 6.77
C GLY A 106 13.36 -20.62 6.47
N PHE A 107 12.74 -19.45 6.66
CA PHE A 107 13.32 -18.13 6.43
C PHE A 107 12.82 -17.15 7.49
N GLN A 108 13.64 -16.16 7.84
CA GLN A 108 13.24 -15.14 8.80
C GLN A 108 12.22 -14.18 8.17
N GLN A 109 11.08 -13.98 8.84
CA GLN A 109 10.11 -12.95 8.49
C GLN A 109 10.49 -11.64 9.21
N ALA A 110 10.33 -10.49 8.57
CA ALA A 110 10.53 -9.18 9.19
C ALA A 110 9.19 -8.61 9.70
N LEU A 111 9.21 -7.74 10.72
CA LEU A 111 8.04 -7.02 11.20
C LEU A 111 8.27 -5.51 11.13
N PHE A 112 7.35 -4.80 10.47
CA PHE A 112 7.40 -3.35 10.29
C PHE A 112 6.32 -2.68 11.14
N ALA A 113 6.70 -1.55 11.74
CA ALA A 113 5.76 -0.66 12.43
C ALA A 113 5.07 0.31 11.46
N ILE A 114 3.97 0.93 11.89
CA ILE A 114 3.24 1.93 11.10
C ILE A 114 3.12 3.23 11.89
N VAL A 115 3.75 4.29 11.40
CA VAL A 115 3.61 5.64 11.92
C VAL A 115 2.22 6.17 11.55
N GLN A 116 1.46 6.62 12.55
CA GLN A 116 0.14 7.24 12.41
C GLN A 116 0.15 8.67 12.99
N GLY A 117 -0.96 9.40 12.81
CA GLY A 117 -1.09 10.78 13.31
C GLY A 117 -1.80 11.75 12.36
N SER A 118 -2.42 11.25 11.29
CA SER A 118 -3.11 12.08 10.29
C SER A 118 -2.18 13.17 9.76
N ILE A 119 -2.65 14.41 9.70
CA ILE A 119 -1.90 15.60 9.23
C ILE A 119 -1.25 16.41 10.36
N TYR A 120 -1.29 15.91 11.61
CA TYR A 120 -0.79 16.64 12.78
C TYR A 120 0.68 16.29 13.05
N GLU A 121 1.57 17.26 12.84
CA GLU A 121 3.02 17.06 12.87
C GLU A 121 3.56 16.59 14.22
N ASP A 122 3.01 17.12 15.32
CA ASP A 122 3.38 16.75 16.68
C ASP A 122 2.98 15.30 16.99
N VAL A 123 1.77 14.88 16.59
CA VAL A 123 1.30 13.49 16.75
C VAL A 123 2.15 12.53 15.91
N ARG A 124 2.53 12.93 14.68
CA ARG A 124 3.41 12.17 13.80
C ARG A 124 4.82 12.01 14.39
N ARG A 125 5.37 13.09 14.95
CA ARG A 125 6.69 13.08 15.59
C ARG A 125 6.71 12.11 16.76
N GLU A 126 5.74 12.23 17.66
CA GLU A 126 5.64 11.34 18.81
C GLU A 126 5.46 9.89 18.38
N SER A 127 4.61 9.63 17.37
CA SER A 127 4.43 8.27 16.84
C SER A 127 5.73 7.68 16.30
N ALA A 128 6.51 8.46 15.57
CA ALA A 128 7.78 7.98 15.02
C ALA A 128 8.79 7.70 16.13
N GLU A 129 8.97 8.64 17.06
CA GLU A 129 9.91 8.52 18.19
C GLU A 129 9.58 7.30 19.07
N GLN A 130 8.30 7.12 19.45
CA GLN A 130 7.83 5.97 20.23
C GLN A 130 8.08 4.62 19.53
N LEU A 131 7.85 4.55 18.21
CA LEU A 131 8.06 3.32 17.45
C LEU A 131 9.55 3.01 17.24
N ILE A 132 10.41 4.03 17.19
CA ILE A 132 11.87 3.86 17.12
C ILE A 132 12.40 3.16 18.38
N GLU A 133 11.90 3.50 19.57
CA GLU A 133 12.28 2.86 20.83
C GLU A 133 12.00 1.35 20.86
N LEU A 134 11.04 0.88 20.06
CA LEU A 134 10.68 -0.54 19.92
C LEU A 134 11.56 -1.30 18.91
N ASP A 135 12.45 -0.64 18.16
CA ASP A 135 13.45 -1.30 17.30
C ASP A 135 12.89 -2.29 16.23
N PHE A 136 11.86 -1.89 15.48
CA PHE A 136 11.31 -2.71 14.37
C PHE A 136 12.28 -2.86 13.19
N ALA A 137 12.07 -3.89 12.35
CA ALA A 137 12.92 -4.14 11.18
C ALA A 137 12.78 -3.08 10.07
N GLY A 138 11.70 -2.31 10.09
CA GLY A 138 11.42 -1.20 9.18
C GLY A 138 10.20 -0.41 9.65
N TYR A 139 9.98 0.76 9.04
CA TYR A 139 8.96 1.71 9.45
C TYR A 139 8.14 2.16 8.27
N ALA A 140 6.84 1.93 8.34
CA ALA A 140 5.90 2.45 7.37
C ALA A 140 5.30 3.78 7.81
N ILE A 141 4.89 4.59 6.85
CA ILE A 141 4.11 5.81 7.06
C ILE A 141 2.70 5.49 6.54
N GLY A 142 1.76 5.29 7.47
CA GLY A 142 0.36 5.00 7.19
C GLY A 142 -0.52 6.25 7.29
N GLY A 143 -1.80 6.12 6.92
CA GLY A 143 -2.79 7.19 7.07
C GLY A 143 -2.50 8.42 6.20
N LEU A 144 -1.85 8.22 5.05
CA LEU A 144 -1.64 9.21 3.99
C LEU A 144 -2.24 8.68 2.68
N SER A 145 -2.40 9.55 1.70
CA SER A 145 -3.14 9.33 0.45
C SER A 145 -4.58 8.85 0.68
N VAL A 146 -5.22 9.36 1.73
CA VAL A 146 -6.60 9.02 2.14
C VAL A 146 -7.60 10.13 1.85
N GLY A 147 -7.16 11.25 1.27
CA GLY A 147 -8.01 12.34 0.80
C GLY A 147 -7.40 13.73 0.98
N GLU A 148 -6.25 13.82 1.64
CA GLU A 148 -5.56 15.06 1.92
C GLU A 148 -4.92 15.70 0.67
N PRO A 149 -4.72 17.03 0.67
CA PRO A 149 -3.95 17.71 -0.37
C PRO A 149 -2.54 17.13 -0.51
N LYS A 150 -2.04 17.03 -1.75
CA LYS A 150 -0.70 16.50 -2.06
C LYS A 150 0.42 17.18 -1.27
N GLU A 151 0.35 18.50 -1.11
CA GLU A 151 1.35 19.26 -0.34
C GLU A 151 1.43 18.80 1.12
N ILE A 152 0.29 18.50 1.74
CA ILE A 152 0.24 17.99 3.11
C ILE A 152 0.85 16.58 3.17
N MET A 153 0.48 15.70 2.23
CA MET A 153 1.07 14.35 2.12
C MET A 153 2.60 14.42 2.01
N HIS A 154 3.13 15.29 1.15
CA HIS A 154 4.56 15.49 0.95
C HIS A 154 5.24 16.04 2.22
N ASN A 155 4.65 17.04 2.88
CA ASN A 155 5.19 17.64 4.10
C ASN A 155 5.25 16.62 5.24
N ILE A 156 4.19 15.84 5.47
CA ILE A 156 4.15 14.81 6.52
C ILE A 156 5.12 13.67 6.20
N THR A 157 5.26 13.28 4.93
CA THR A 157 6.25 12.29 4.49
C THR A 157 7.67 12.77 4.80
N ALA A 158 7.99 14.03 4.47
CA ALA A 158 9.29 14.64 4.75
C ALA A 158 9.56 14.75 6.26
N LEU A 159 8.55 15.09 7.06
CA LEU A 159 8.66 15.13 8.51
C LEU A 159 9.03 13.76 9.08
N CYS A 160 8.27 12.71 8.72
CA CYS A 160 8.50 11.36 9.24
C CYS A 160 9.87 10.83 8.82
N THR A 161 10.25 10.98 7.55
CA THR A 161 11.53 10.51 7.02
C THR A 161 12.76 11.20 7.63
N ASN A 162 12.62 12.43 8.12
CA ASN A 162 13.67 13.13 8.87
C ASN A 162 13.87 12.59 10.29
N ILE A 163 12.86 11.94 10.87
CA ILE A 163 12.90 11.37 12.23
C ILE A 163 13.27 9.89 12.18
N LEU A 164 12.71 9.16 11.20
CA LEU A 164 12.91 7.72 11.07
C LEU A 164 14.38 7.35 10.77
N PRO A 165 14.87 6.20 11.27
CA PRO A 165 16.27 5.81 11.13
C PRO A 165 16.63 5.55 9.66
N LYS A 166 17.80 6.03 9.22
CA LYS A 166 18.23 5.96 7.80
C LYS A 166 18.72 4.58 7.39
N GLU A 167 19.14 3.78 8.35
CA GLU A 167 19.65 2.43 8.19
C GLU A 167 18.55 1.36 8.11
N LYS A 168 17.28 1.76 8.27
CA LYS A 168 16.12 0.88 8.20
C LYS A 168 15.18 1.30 7.06
N PRO A 169 14.52 0.34 6.38
CA PRO A 169 13.61 0.66 5.28
C PRO A 169 12.43 1.53 5.74
N ARG A 170 12.14 2.55 4.95
CA ARG A 170 10.99 3.46 5.12
C ARG A 170 9.96 3.19 4.02
N TYR A 171 8.77 2.79 4.41
CA TYR A 171 7.71 2.35 3.51
C TYR A 171 6.54 3.33 3.48
N LEU A 172 6.27 3.96 2.33
CA LEU A 172 5.11 4.83 2.18
C LEU A 172 3.92 4.05 1.63
N MET A 173 2.91 3.82 2.49
CA MET A 173 1.78 2.94 2.19
C MET A 173 0.76 3.62 1.27
N GLY A 174 0.33 2.93 0.21
CA GLY A 174 -0.79 3.33 -0.64
C GLY A 174 -0.52 4.50 -1.60
N VAL A 175 0.69 5.05 -1.65
CA VAL A 175 1.07 6.14 -2.56
C VAL A 175 1.59 5.58 -3.87
N GLY A 176 1.12 6.13 -4.99
CA GLY A 176 1.29 5.42 -6.26
C GLY A 176 1.30 6.20 -7.56
N LYS A 177 1.18 7.53 -7.59
CA LYS A 177 1.35 8.23 -8.88
C LYS A 177 2.85 8.42 -9.15
N PRO A 178 3.32 8.32 -10.41
CA PRO A 178 4.75 8.37 -10.71
C PRO A 178 5.44 9.62 -10.14
N GLU A 179 4.80 10.78 -10.24
CA GLU A 179 5.33 12.03 -9.70
C GLU A 179 5.46 12.02 -8.16
N ASP A 180 4.53 11.34 -7.48
CA ASP A 180 4.54 11.25 -6.01
C ASP A 180 5.61 10.24 -5.55
N LEU A 181 5.85 9.17 -6.31
CA LEU A 181 6.93 8.22 -6.05
C LEU A 181 8.30 8.91 -6.12
N VAL A 182 8.56 9.64 -7.21
CA VAL A 182 9.83 10.38 -7.40
C VAL A 182 10.04 11.41 -6.29
N HIS A 183 9.00 12.16 -5.94
CA HIS A 183 9.08 13.13 -4.84
C HIS A 183 9.40 12.46 -3.50
N SER A 184 8.72 11.36 -3.17
CA SER A 184 8.92 10.65 -1.91
C SER A 184 10.28 9.94 -1.82
N VAL A 185 10.84 9.47 -2.94
CA VAL A 185 12.22 8.95 -2.99
C VAL A 185 13.22 10.06 -2.63
N ASP A 186 13.04 11.28 -3.14
CA ASP A 186 13.87 12.45 -2.76
C ASP A 186 13.78 12.77 -1.25
N LYS A 187 12.67 12.42 -0.60
CA LYS A 187 12.50 12.53 0.86
C LYS A 187 13.06 11.34 1.64
N GLY A 188 13.55 10.30 0.96
CA GLY A 188 14.12 9.11 1.60
C GLY A 188 13.11 8.02 1.88
N ILE A 189 12.06 7.87 1.07
CA ILE A 189 11.25 6.64 1.09
C ILE A 189 11.93 5.56 0.26
N ASP A 190 11.93 4.34 0.78
CA ASP A 190 12.62 3.18 0.22
C ASP A 190 11.64 2.16 -0.41
N MET A 191 10.38 2.13 0.03
CA MET A 191 9.36 1.18 -0.42
C MET A 191 8.02 1.86 -0.69
N PHE A 192 7.27 1.31 -1.64
CA PHE A 192 5.94 1.78 -2.04
C PHE A 192 5.05 0.61 -2.44
N ASP A 193 3.75 0.80 -2.29
CA ASP A 193 2.72 -0.05 -2.87
C ASP A 193 1.58 0.81 -3.39
N CYS A 194 0.96 0.39 -4.49
CA CYS A 194 -0.28 1.01 -4.93
C CYS A 194 -1.04 0.13 -5.92
N ILE A 195 -2.36 0.28 -5.91
CA ILE A 195 -3.23 -0.37 -6.89
C ILE A 195 -3.25 0.36 -8.25
N ILE A 196 -2.70 1.58 -8.32
CA ILE A 196 -2.83 2.51 -9.45
C ILE A 196 -2.44 1.86 -10.78
N PRO A 197 -1.24 1.26 -10.95
CA PRO A 197 -0.81 0.70 -12.23
C PRO A 197 -1.82 -0.28 -12.82
N THR A 198 -2.32 -1.21 -11.99
CA THR A 198 -3.23 -2.25 -12.45
C THR A 198 -4.68 -1.75 -12.55
N ARG A 199 -5.18 -1.00 -11.57
CA ARG A 199 -6.56 -0.46 -11.59
C ARG A 199 -6.75 0.50 -12.76
N ASN A 200 -5.81 1.42 -12.97
CA ASN A 200 -5.87 2.39 -14.05
C ASN A 200 -5.66 1.73 -15.41
N GLY A 201 -4.77 0.73 -15.50
CA GLY A 201 -4.61 -0.08 -16.71
C GLY A 201 -5.93 -0.74 -17.13
N ARG A 202 -6.66 -1.35 -16.18
CA ARG A 202 -7.99 -1.92 -16.45
C ARG A 202 -9.03 -0.86 -16.83
N ASN A 203 -8.90 0.37 -16.33
CA ASN A 203 -9.76 1.49 -16.69
C ASN A 203 -9.31 2.26 -17.95
N GLY A 204 -8.32 1.73 -18.68
CA GLY A 204 -7.84 2.27 -19.95
C GLY A 204 -6.91 3.48 -19.82
N THR A 205 -6.38 3.75 -18.63
CA THR A 205 -5.33 4.74 -18.42
C THR A 205 -3.97 4.06 -18.43
N VAL A 206 -3.09 4.53 -19.29
CA VAL A 206 -1.74 3.99 -19.51
C VAL A 206 -0.72 5.06 -19.10
N TYR A 207 0.34 4.64 -18.42
CA TYR A 207 1.47 5.51 -18.08
C TYR A 207 2.60 5.31 -19.08
N ALA A 208 3.21 6.42 -19.50
CA ALA A 208 4.32 6.49 -20.43
C ALA A 208 5.20 7.69 -20.06
N MET A 209 6.41 7.76 -20.62
CA MET A 209 7.38 8.81 -20.30
C MET A 209 6.90 10.22 -20.69
N ASP A 210 6.06 10.32 -21.73
CA ASP A 210 5.42 11.56 -22.18
C ASP A 210 4.16 11.93 -21.38
N GLY A 211 3.80 11.10 -20.39
CA GLY A 211 2.70 11.33 -19.47
C GLY A 211 1.56 10.30 -19.59
N PRO A 212 0.53 10.42 -18.74
CA PRO A 212 -0.59 9.49 -18.75
C PRO A 212 -1.48 9.69 -19.98
N MET A 213 -1.92 8.59 -20.59
CA MET A 213 -2.81 8.57 -21.74
C MET A 213 -4.06 7.73 -21.49
N ALA A 214 -5.20 8.15 -22.05
CA ALA A 214 -6.42 7.37 -22.05
C ALA A 214 -6.57 6.61 -23.38
N ILE A 215 -6.36 5.30 -23.39
CA ILE A 215 -6.29 4.48 -24.62
C ILE A 215 -7.59 4.52 -25.44
N LYS A 216 -8.73 4.80 -24.78
CA LYS A 216 -10.05 4.94 -25.40
C LYS A 216 -10.17 6.16 -26.34
N ASN A 217 -9.29 7.15 -26.21
CA ASN A 217 -9.37 8.40 -26.96
C ASN A 217 -9.37 8.15 -28.48
N ALA A 218 -10.21 8.89 -29.21
CA ALA A 218 -10.40 8.70 -30.65
C ALA A 218 -9.11 8.92 -31.48
N ARG A 219 -8.19 9.76 -30.99
CA ARG A 219 -6.89 10.01 -31.63
C ARG A 219 -6.04 8.75 -31.84
N TYR A 220 -6.27 7.71 -31.04
CA TYR A 220 -5.53 6.45 -31.13
C TYR A 220 -6.19 5.42 -32.05
N ARG A 221 -7.23 5.78 -32.82
CA ARG A 221 -7.96 4.84 -33.68
C ARG A 221 -7.07 4.20 -34.74
N ASP A 222 -6.25 5.01 -35.39
CA ASP A 222 -5.39 4.62 -36.51
C ASP A 222 -3.90 4.81 -36.16
N ASP A 223 -3.59 4.94 -34.87
CA ASP A 223 -2.22 5.12 -34.37
C ASP A 223 -1.49 3.76 -34.31
N LEU A 224 -0.59 3.55 -35.26
CA LEU A 224 0.20 2.32 -35.40
C LEU A 224 1.46 2.30 -34.52
N THR A 225 1.69 3.31 -33.68
CA THR A 225 2.82 3.34 -32.73
C THR A 225 2.53 2.49 -31.48
N PRO A 226 3.56 2.04 -30.74
CA PRO A 226 3.38 1.38 -29.44
C PRO A 226 2.84 2.36 -28.38
N LEU A 227 2.50 1.86 -27.18
CA LEU A 227 2.08 2.74 -26.07
C LEU A 227 3.19 3.75 -25.71
N ASP A 228 4.43 3.28 -25.66
CA ASP A 228 5.64 4.08 -25.40
C ASP A 228 6.78 3.52 -26.28
N GLU A 229 7.45 4.38 -27.05
CA GLU A 229 8.51 3.99 -27.99
C GLU A 229 9.79 3.48 -27.30
N HIS A 230 10.01 3.86 -26.04
CA HIS A 230 11.18 3.45 -25.26
C HIS A 230 10.88 2.20 -24.40
N CYS A 231 9.62 1.79 -24.27
CA CYS A 231 9.23 0.67 -23.43
C CYS A 231 9.47 -0.69 -24.12
N GLN A 232 10.18 -1.58 -23.42
CA GLN A 232 10.54 -2.92 -23.90
C GLN A 232 9.60 -4.03 -23.41
N CYS A 233 8.46 -3.67 -22.82
CA CYS A 233 7.50 -4.63 -22.32
C CYS A 233 6.83 -5.41 -23.48
N TYR A 234 6.34 -6.62 -23.20
CA TYR A 234 5.56 -7.43 -24.14
C TYR A 234 4.45 -6.64 -24.86
N THR A 235 3.73 -5.77 -24.15
CA THR A 235 2.66 -4.98 -24.77
C THR A 235 3.19 -4.03 -25.85
N CYS A 236 4.23 -3.23 -25.54
CA CYS A 236 4.81 -2.27 -26.48
C CYS A 236 5.53 -2.94 -27.66
N ARG A 237 6.16 -4.09 -27.44
CA ARG A 237 6.88 -4.81 -28.50
C ARG A 237 5.98 -5.50 -29.51
N ASN A 238 4.71 -5.73 -29.18
CA ASN A 238 3.84 -6.61 -29.97
C ASN A 238 2.54 -5.95 -30.44
N PHE A 239 2.11 -4.83 -29.84
CA PHE A 239 0.80 -4.24 -30.14
C PHE A 239 0.86 -2.73 -30.32
N THR A 240 0.10 -2.26 -31.32
CA THR A 240 -0.12 -0.84 -31.59
C THR A 240 -1.18 -0.23 -30.67
N ARG A 241 -1.14 1.09 -30.48
CA ARG A 241 -2.21 1.87 -29.82
C ARG A 241 -3.57 1.65 -30.48
N ALA A 242 -3.64 1.57 -31.81
CA ALA A 242 -4.85 1.25 -32.57
C ALA A 242 -5.49 -0.07 -32.16
N TYR A 243 -4.70 -1.14 -32.12
CA TYR A 243 -5.17 -2.46 -31.72
C TYR A 243 -5.64 -2.48 -30.24
N LEU A 244 -4.85 -1.91 -29.33
CA LEU A 244 -5.19 -1.84 -27.92
C LEU A 244 -6.47 -1.03 -27.69
N ARG A 245 -6.63 0.09 -28.38
CA ARG A 245 -7.88 0.86 -28.37
C ARG A 245 -9.05 0.03 -28.90
N HIS A 246 -8.89 -0.66 -30.01
CA HIS A 246 -9.92 -1.52 -30.58
C HIS A 246 -10.40 -2.55 -29.53
N LEU A 247 -9.46 -3.28 -28.90
CA LEU A 247 -9.79 -4.25 -27.84
C LEU A 247 -10.51 -3.58 -26.67
N TYR A 248 -10.09 -2.37 -26.27
CA TYR A 248 -10.73 -1.62 -25.20
C TYR A 248 -12.18 -1.24 -25.52
N ILE A 249 -12.45 -0.74 -26.73
CA ILE A 249 -13.81 -0.41 -27.18
C ILE A 249 -14.67 -1.68 -27.32
N ALA A 250 -14.07 -2.78 -27.78
CA ALA A 250 -14.72 -4.08 -27.89
C ALA A 250 -14.94 -4.77 -26.52
N LYS A 251 -14.41 -4.21 -25.42
CA LYS A 251 -14.48 -4.75 -24.05
C LYS A 251 -13.81 -6.13 -23.90
N GLU A 252 -12.75 -6.36 -24.64
CA GLU A 252 -11.99 -7.61 -24.62
C GLU A 252 -11.09 -7.72 -23.38
N ILE A 253 -11.14 -8.84 -22.66
CA ILE A 253 -10.37 -9.05 -21.41
C ILE A 253 -8.86 -8.95 -21.65
N LEU A 254 -8.40 -9.30 -22.86
CA LEU A 254 -6.99 -9.25 -23.23
C LEU A 254 -6.40 -7.84 -23.00
N VAL A 255 -7.13 -6.77 -23.33
CA VAL A 255 -6.60 -5.41 -23.15
C VAL A 255 -6.35 -5.09 -21.69
N LEU A 256 -7.20 -5.58 -20.78
CA LEU A 256 -7.06 -5.36 -19.35
C LEU A 256 -5.75 -5.96 -18.82
N ARG A 257 -5.38 -7.14 -19.34
CA ARG A 257 -4.11 -7.81 -19.05
C ARG A 257 -2.93 -7.05 -19.63
N LEU A 258 -3.00 -6.68 -20.91
CA LEU A 258 -1.90 -6.00 -21.62
C LEU A 258 -1.59 -4.62 -21.02
N LEU A 259 -2.61 -3.84 -20.67
CA LEU A 259 -2.43 -2.51 -20.07
C LEU A 259 -1.98 -2.60 -18.61
N SER A 260 -2.48 -3.57 -17.85
CA SER A 260 -1.96 -3.80 -16.48
C SER A 260 -0.49 -4.23 -16.50
N TYR A 261 -0.11 -5.10 -17.44
CA TYR A 261 1.26 -5.54 -17.62
C TYR A 261 2.18 -4.38 -18.03
N HIS A 262 1.76 -3.55 -19.00
CA HIS A 262 2.51 -2.37 -19.41
C HIS A 262 2.70 -1.40 -18.25
N ASN A 263 1.63 -1.04 -17.52
CA ASN A 263 1.74 -0.10 -16.42
C ASN A 263 2.61 -0.63 -15.28
N LEU A 264 2.55 -1.93 -14.96
CA LEU A 264 3.48 -2.52 -13.99
C LEU A 264 4.92 -2.43 -14.48
N PHE A 265 5.18 -2.70 -15.75
CA PHE A 265 6.51 -2.57 -16.34
C PHE A 265 7.01 -1.13 -16.31
N PHE A 266 6.15 -0.13 -16.54
CA PHE A 266 6.51 1.28 -16.45
C PHE A 266 6.95 1.71 -15.03
N TYR A 267 6.41 1.06 -14.00
CA TYR A 267 6.70 1.37 -12.59
C TYR A 267 7.98 0.69 -12.07
N MET A 268 8.54 -0.28 -12.79
CA MET A 268 9.71 -1.07 -12.40
C MET A 268 10.94 -0.65 -13.21
#